data_AF-A0A1F8TGG5-F1
#
_entry.id   AF-A0A1F8TGG5-F1
#
_cell.length_a   1.000
_cell.length_b   1.000
_cell.length_c   1.000
_cell.angle_alpha   90.00
_cell.angle_beta   90.00
_cell.angle_gamma   90.00
#
_symmetry.space_group_name_H-M   'P 1'
#
loop_
_entity.id
_entity.type
_entity.pdbx_description
1 polymer ?
#
loop_
_entity_poly.entity_id
_entity_poly.type
_entity_poly.pdbx_seq_one_letter_code
_entity_poly.pdbx_strand_id
1 'polypeptide(L)'
;MANVAELMAEARSLDLFKPHGAFEVHCSNCHTRLSPMGDCPQCGLIGRPEAELERRAQAGAAGVERTLREAIAKRRAYKPVKEGRAT
;
A
#
# COMPACT_ATOMS: atom_id res chain seq x y z
N MET A 1 14.05 -15.57 -4.26
CA MET A 1 13.70 -14.13 -4.28
C MET A 1 12.30 -14.04 -4.84
N ALA A 2 11.35 -13.42 -4.13
CA ALA A 2 9.98 -13.32 -4.63
C ALA A 2 9.95 -12.47 -5.91
N ASN A 3 9.27 -12.95 -6.94
CA ASN A 3 9.09 -12.20 -8.17
C ASN A 3 8.17 -11.00 -7.90
N VAL A 4 8.42 -9.84 -8.53
CA VAL A 4 7.54 -8.66 -8.40
C VAL A 4 6.09 -9.01 -8.74
N ALA A 5 5.86 -9.92 -9.70
CA ALA A 5 4.52 -10.41 -10.02
C ALA A 5 3.84 -11.10 -8.82
N GLU A 6 4.57 -11.89 -8.03
CA GLU A 6 4.05 -12.56 -6.83
C GLU A 6 3.70 -11.52 -5.75
N LEU A 7 4.57 -10.54 -5.55
CA LEU A 7 4.33 -9.44 -4.60
C LEU A 7 3.14 -8.57 -5.01
N MET A 8 2.95 -8.33 -6.31
CA MET A 8 1.78 -7.62 -6.83
C MET A 8 0.51 -8.41 -6.58
N ALA A 9 0.50 -9.70 -6.87
CA ALA A 9 -0.64 -10.58 -6.61
C ALA A 9 -0.99 -10.62 -5.11
N GLU A 10 0.02 -10.66 -4.24
CA GLU A 10 -0.20 -10.60 -2.79
C GLU A 10 -0.72 -9.24 -2.32
N ALA A 11 -0.16 -8.14 -2.81
CA ALA A 11 -0.67 -6.81 -2.49
C ALA A 11 -2.13 -6.63 -2.97
N ARG A 12 -2.49 -7.26 -4.10
CA ARG A 12 -3.87 -7.31 -4.62
C ARG A 12 -4.79 -8.09 -3.69
N SER A 13 -4.39 -9.27 -3.23
CA SER A 13 -5.20 -10.10 -2.33
C SER A 13 -5.42 -9.46 -0.96
N LEU A 14 -4.53 -8.55 -0.55
CA LEU A 14 -4.62 -7.76 0.67
C LEU A 14 -5.37 -6.41 0.50
N ASP A 15 -5.89 -6.14 -0.70
CA ASP A 15 -6.59 -4.90 -1.08
C ASP A 15 -5.75 -3.63 -0.78
N LEU A 16 -4.47 -3.67 -1.14
CA LEU A 16 -3.53 -2.58 -0.84
C LEU A 16 -3.58 -1.41 -1.82
N PHE A 17 -4.02 -1.65 -3.05
CA PHE A 17 -4.04 -0.61 -4.08
C PHE A 17 -5.29 0.25 -3.94
N LYS A 18 -5.13 1.41 -3.30
CA LYS A 18 -6.20 2.40 -3.14
C LYS A 18 -5.64 3.73 -3.65
N PRO A 19 -5.74 3.98 -4.96
CA PRO A 19 -5.20 5.20 -5.54
C PRO A 19 -5.84 6.41 -4.87
N HIS A 20 -5.00 7.27 -4.33
CA HIS A 20 -5.45 8.48 -3.65
C HIS A 20 -5.34 9.68 -4.59
N GLY A 21 -6.29 10.61 -4.48
CA GLY A 21 -6.21 11.89 -5.18
C GLY A 21 -5.03 12.72 -4.67
N ALA A 22 -4.47 13.61 -5.51
CA ALA A 22 -3.32 14.44 -5.16
C ALA A 22 -3.52 15.32 -3.90
N PHE A 23 -4.77 15.51 -3.47
CA PHE A 23 -5.16 16.31 -2.31
C PHE A 23 -5.48 15.47 -1.07
N GLU A 24 -5.49 14.14 -1.18
CA GLU A 24 -5.75 13.28 -0.03
C GLU A 24 -4.50 13.18 0.85
N VAL A 25 -4.61 13.73 2.06
CA VAL A 25 -3.52 13.75 3.05
C VAL A 25 -3.66 12.61 4.05
N HIS A 26 -4.84 11.99 4.18
CA HIS A 26 -5.15 10.95 5.15
C HIS A 26 -5.58 9.66 4.48
N CYS A 27 -5.12 8.54 5.04
CA CYS A 27 -5.44 7.20 4.56
C CYS A 27 -6.93 6.88 4.75
N SER A 28 -7.60 6.38 3.71
CA SER A 28 -9.02 6.00 3.78
C SER A 28 -9.31 4.79 4.68
N ASN A 29 -8.29 4.00 5.03
CA ASN A 29 -8.44 2.79 5.83
C ASN A 29 -8.10 2.97 7.33
N CYS A 30 -7.19 3.89 7.67
CA CYS A 30 -6.74 4.06 9.06
C CYS A 30 -6.62 5.53 9.49
N HIS A 31 -7.01 6.47 8.63
CA HIS A 31 -6.98 7.92 8.85
C HIS A 31 -5.60 8.52 9.22
N THR A 32 -4.54 7.72 9.20
CA THR A 32 -3.16 8.20 9.39
C THR A 32 -2.73 9.03 8.18
N ARG A 33 -1.87 10.03 8.41
CA ARG A 33 -1.29 10.85 7.37
C ARG A 33 -0.52 10.01 6.33
N LEU A 34 -0.79 10.25 5.05
CA LEU A 34 -0.11 9.62 3.93
C LEU A 34 1.28 10.22 3.71
N SER A 35 2.16 9.41 3.14
CA SER A 35 3.45 9.87 2.61
C SER A 35 3.26 10.78 1.38
N PRO A 36 4.31 11.52 0.94
CA PRO A 36 4.23 12.32 -0.29
C PRO A 36 3.87 11.51 -1.55
N MET A 37 4.05 10.19 -1.52
CA MET A 37 3.70 9.28 -2.62
C MET A 37 2.27 8.72 -2.49
N GLY A 38 1.51 9.14 -1.48
CA GLY A 38 0.17 8.62 -1.18
C GLY A 38 0.15 7.29 -0.42
N ASP A 39 1.31 6.70 -0.11
CA ASP A 39 1.39 5.44 0.62
C ASP A 39 1.18 5.67 2.13
N CYS A 40 0.46 4.75 2.79
CA CYS A 40 0.21 4.83 4.22
C CYS A 40 1.34 4.16 5.01
N PRO A 41 2.06 4.90 5.88
CA PRO A 41 3.14 4.33 6.69
C PRO A 41 2.64 3.36 7.76
N GLN A 42 1.36 3.44 8.15
CA GLN A 42 0.76 2.69 9.26
C GLN A 42 0.16 1.35 8.82
N CYS A 43 -0.77 1.37 7.85
CA CYS A 43 -1.51 0.16 7.45
C CYS A 43 -1.01 -0.48 6.15
N GLY A 44 0.01 0.09 5.51
CA GLY A 44 0.61 -0.45 4.30
C GLY A 44 -0.19 -0.23 3.01
N LEU A 45 -1.18 0.66 3.03
CA LEU A 45 -1.93 1.03 1.83
C LEU A 45 -1.01 1.73 0.81
N ILE A 46 -1.18 1.41 -0.46
CA ILE A 46 -0.42 1.96 -1.58
C ILE A 46 -1.30 2.98 -2.32
N GLY A 47 -0.85 4.23 -2.35
CA GLY A 47 -1.59 5.34 -2.96
C GLY A 47 -1.39 5.47 -4.47
N ARG A 48 -0.49 4.67 -5.03
CA ARG A 48 -0.19 4.64 -6.46
C ARG A 48 -1.07 3.61 -7.19
N PRO A 49 -1.48 3.88 -8.44
CA PRO A 49 -2.19 2.90 -9.25
C PRO A 49 -1.33 1.67 -9.49
N GLU A 50 -1.98 0.50 -9.48
CA GLU A 50 -1.31 -0.77 -9.75
C GLU A 50 -0.57 -0.75 -11.10
N ALA A 51 -1.25 -0.28 -12.16
CA ALA A 51 -0.67 -0.17 -13.50
C ALA A 51 0.58 0.74 -13.56
N GLU A 52 0.73 1.71 -12.64
CA GLU A 52 1.94 2.51 -12.55
C GLU A 52 3.11 1.70 -11.99
N LEU A 53 2.86 0.89 -10.96
CA LEU A 53 3.86 0.01 -10.38
C LEU A 53 4.30 -1.09 -11.35
N GLU A 54 3.38 -1.62 -12.16
CA GLU A 54 3.71 -2.57 -13.22
C GLU A 54 4.66 -1.96 -14.26
N ARG A 55 4.36 -0.75 -14.75
CA ARG A 55 5.25 -0.03 -15.69
C ARG A 55 6.61 0.24 -15.07
N ARG A 56 6.66 0.67 -13.79
CA ARG A 56 7.92 0.89 -13.08
C ARG A 56 8.70 -0.41 -12.89
N ALA A 57 8.04 -1.53 -12.65
CA ALA A 57 8.70 -2.83 -12.50
C ALA A 57 9.41 -3.27 -13.78
N GLN A 58 8.83 -2.97 -14.95
CA GLN A 58 9.44 -3.23 -16.25
C GLN A 58 10.69 -2.36 -16.49
N ALA A 59 10.68 -1.12 -16.02
CA ALA A 59 11.82 -0.20 -16.11
C ALA A 59 12.90 -0.45 -15.03
N GLY A 60 12.52 -1.03 -13.89
CA GLY A 60 13.40 -1.27 -12.75
C GLY A 60 12.66 -1.86 -11.55
N ALA A 61 12.84 -3.17 -11.33
CA ALA A 61 12.11 -3.94 -10.32
C ALA A 61 12.46 -3.59 -8.86
N ALA A 62 13.70 -3.19 -8.57
CA ALA A 62 14.19 -3.09 -7.18
C ALA A 62 13.39 -2.12 -6.30
N GLY A 63 13.02 -0.94 -6.84
CA GLY A 63 12.25 0.05 -6.10
C GLY A 63 10.79 -0.37 -5.84
N VAL A 64 10.21 -1.09 -6.81
CA VAL A 64 8.84 -1.62 -6.71
C VAL A 64 8.81 -2.79 -5.74
N GLU A 65 9.78 -3.70 -5.83
CA GLU A 65 9.92 -4.84 -4.93
C GLU A 65 10.01 -4.40 -3.47
N ARG A 66 10.85 -3.40 -3.17
CA ARG A 66 10.96 -2.83 -1.82
C ARG A 66 9.64 -2.24 -1.34
N THR A 67 8.98 -1.44 -2.19
CA THR A 67 7.68 -0.82 -1.87
C THR A 67 6.64 -1.89 -1.50
N LEU A 68 6.48 -2.91 -2.34
CA LEU A 68 5.48 -3.97 -2.14
C LEU A 68 5.78 -4.77 -0.87
N ARG A 69 7.03 -5.18 -0.65
CA ARG A 69 7.43 -5.91 0.56
C ARG A 69 7.12 -5.12 1.84
N GLU A 70 7.45 -3.84 1.87
CA GLU A 70 7.17 -2.98 3.02
C GLU A 70 5.66 -2.80 3.25
N ALA A 71 4.90 -2.58 2.19
CA ALA A 71 3.44 -2.42 2.24
C ALA A 71 2.76 -3.70 2.76
N ILE A 72 3.12 -4.86 2.21
CA ILE A 72 2.64 -6.17 2.64
C ILE A 72 2.99 -6.43 4.11
N ALA A 73 4.24 -6.20 4.52
CA ALA A 73 4.67 -6.39 5.90
C ALA A 73 3.87 -5.50 6.87
N LYS A 74 3.67 -4.23 6.53
CA LYS A 74 2.84 -3.29 7.32
C LYS A 74 1.41 -3.76 7.41
N ARG A 75 0.78 -4.18 6.30
CA ARG A 75 -0.60 -4.67 6.30
C ARG A 75 -0.77 -5.91 7.16
N ARG A 76 0.16 -6.87 7.08
CA ARG A 76 0.14 -8.09 7.90
C ARG A 76 0.33 -7.78 9.39
N ALA A 77 1.14 -6.78 9.72
CA ALA A 77 1.36 -6.33 11.09
C ALA A 77 0.24 -5.40 11.61
N TYR A 78 -0.53 -4.79 10.71
CA TYR A 78 -1.57 -3.83 11.06
C TYR A 78 -2.72 -4.51 11.80
N LYS A 79 -2.89 -4.11 13.06
CA LYS A 79 -4.06 -4.46 13.87
C LYS A 79 -4.91 -3.20 13.96
N PRO A 80 -6.09 -3.15 13.32
CA PRO A 80 -6.98 -2.01 13.49
C PRO A 80 -7.30 -1.89 14.97
N VAL A 81 -7.06 -0.71 15.54
CA VAL A 81 -7.62 -0.38 16.85
C VAL A 81 -9.12 -0.46 16.62
N LYS A 82 -9.81 -1.43 17.26
CA LYS A 82 -11.27 -1.50 17.18
C LYS A 82 -11.78 -0.10 17.51
N GLU A 83 -12.35 0.58 16.53
CA GLU A 83 -13.26 1.69 16.82
C GLU A 83 -14.30 1.07 17.76
N GLY A 84 -14.23 1.47 19.02
CA GLY A 84 -15.30 1.20 19.96
C GLY A 84 -16.54 1.79 19.32
N ARG A 85 -17.42 0.91 18.83
CA ARG A 85 -18.79 1.22 18.48
C ARG A 85 -19.41 1.85 19.71
N ALA A 86 -19.39 3.18 19.81
CA ALA A 86 -20.28 3.90 20.70
C ALA A 86 -21.69 3.61 20.19
N THR A 87 -22.36 2.73 20.92
CA THR A 87 -23.78 2.43 20.84
C THR A 87 -24.61 3.69 20.96
#